data_AF-D2YVN4-F1
#
_entry.id   AF-D2YVN4-F1
#
_cell.length_a   1.000
_cell.length_b   1.000
_cell.length_c   1.000
_cell.angle_alpha   90.00
_cell.angle_beta   90.00
_cell.angle_gamma   90.00
#
_symmetry.space_group_name_H-M   'P 1'
#
loop_
_entity.id
_entity.type
_entity.pdbx_description
1 polymer ?
#
loop_
_entity_poly.entity_id
_entity_poly.type
_entity_poly.pdbx_seq_one_letter_code
_entity_poly.pdbx_strand_id
1 'polypeptide(L)'
;DNHDKQRAPGGGRMVLTHSESRLYKLANAFMLAHSYGFSKVMSSYSFSGPEDGPPHNGDMSTKAVSIKGDGTCGNGWVCEHRW
;
A
#
# COMPACT_ATOMS: atom_id res chain seq x y z
N ASP A 1 8.23 -3.14 -3.32
CA ASP A 1 7.00 -3.94 -3.51
C ASP A 1 6.28 -3.49 -4.78
N ASN A 2 5.17 -4.13 -5.14
CA ASN A 2 4.23 -3.72 -6.19
C ASN A 2 2.88 -4.44 -5.95
N HIS A 3 1.90 -4.23 -6.82
CA HIS A 3 0.55 -4.81 -6.66
C HIS A 3 0.51 -6.34 -6.60
N ASP A 4 1.41 -7.05 -7.30
CA ASP A 4 1.49 -8.52 -7.28
C ASP A 4 2.25 -9.04 -6.06
N LYS A 5 3.48 -8.54 -5.86
CA LYS A 5 4.43 -9.06 -4.88
C LYS A 5 3.99 -8.80 -3.44
N GLN A 6 3.17 -7.78 -3.21
CA GLN A 6 2.57 -7.53 -1.90
C GLN A 6 1.50 -8.57 -1.50
N ARG A 7 1.07 -9.43 -2.45
CA ARG A 7 0.02 -10.44 -2.27
C ARG A 7 0.53 -11.88 -2.34
N ALA A 8 1.79 -12.08 -2.72
CA ALA A 8 2.30 -13.40 -3.08
C ALA A 8 2.27 -14.39 -1.88
N PRO A 9 1.56 -15.53 -2.00
CA PRO A 9 1.59 -16.60 -0.99
C PRO A 9 3.01 -17.14 -0.84
N GLY A 10 3.54 -17.21 0.37
CA GLY A 10 4.86 -17.80 0.66
C GLY A 10 6.09 -17.04 0.10
N GLY A 11 5.91 -16.10 -0.83
CA GLY A 11 6.96 -15.25 -1.41
C GLY A 11 7.01 -13.82 -0.86
N GLY A 12 5.99 -13.40 -0.09
CA GLY A 12 5.93 -12.08 0.55
C GLY A 12 6.88 -11.89 1.75
N ARG A 13 7.48 -12.96 2.31
CA ARG A 13 8.41 -12.83 3.47
C ARG A 13 9.69 -12.03 3.18
N MET A 14 10.01 -11.79 1.91
CA MET A 14 11.21 -11.05 1.50
C MET A 14 10.92 -9.65 0.93
N VAL A 15 9.65 -9.27 0.78
CA VAL A 15 9.26 -7.96 0.24
C VAL A 15 8.53 -7.20 1.33
N LEU A 16 9.09 -6.08 1.78
CA LEU A 16 8.41 -5.20 2.72
C LEU A 16 7.21 -4.55 2.05
N THR A 17 6.08 -4.52 2.76
CA THR A 17 4.82 -3.90 2.31
C THR A 17 4.25 -2.99 3.38
N HIS A 18 3.11 -2.36 3.11
CA HIS A 18 2.38 -1.60 4.10
C HIS A 18 2.02 -2.35 5.40
N SER A 19 1.91 -3.69 5.35
CA SER A 19 1.66 -4.55 6.52
C SER A 19 2.80 -4.48 7.55
N GLU A 20 4.03 -4.18 7.09
CA GLU A 20 5.23 -3.98 7.92
C GLU A 20 5.58 -2.48 8.05
N SER A 21 4.59 -1.64 8.35
CA SER A 21 4.63 -0.16 8.25
C SER A 21 5.95 0.50 8.67
N ARG A 22 6.55 0.12 9.82
CA ARG A 22 7.81 0.72 10.29
C ARG A 22 8.99 0.41 9.36
N LEU A 23 9.18 -0.87 9.01
CA LEU A 23 10.29 -1.29 8.14
C LEU A 23 10.07 -0.79 6.71
N TYR A 24 8.83 -0.81 6.24
CA TYR A 24 8.49 -0.32 4.90
C TYR A 24 8.75 1.18 4.73
N LYS A 25 8.45 2.00 5.75
CA LYS A 25 8.82 3.43 5.75
C LYS A 25 10.32 3.66 5.70
N LEU A 26 11.11 2.89 6.45
CA LEU A 26 12.57 2.97 6.41
C LEU A 26 13.13 2.59 5.03
N ALA A 27 12.60 1.53 4.42
CA ALA A 27 13.01 1.09 3.08
C ALA A 27 12.68 2.14 2.01
N ASN A 28 11.47 2.73 2.06
CA ASN A 28 11.08 3.81 1.14
C ASN A 28 11.91 5.08 1.37
N ALA A 29 12.18 5.47 2.62
CA ALA A 29 13.04 6.61 2.91
C ALA A 29 14.43 6.44 2.31
N PHE A 30 15.02 5.24 2.43
CA PHE A 30 16.29 4.93 1.77
C PHE A 30 16.18 4.98 0.24
N MET A 31 15.17 4.33 -0.35
CA MET A 31 14.95 4.34 -1.80
C MET A 31 14.80 5.77 -2.36
N LEU A 32 14.09 6.65 -1.66
CA LEU A 32 13.83 8.03 -2.10
C LEU A 32 15.04 8.96 -1.87
N ALA A 33 15.83 8.73 -0.82
CA ALA A 33 17.02 9.53 -0.54
C ALA A 33 18.22 9.12 -1.39
N HIS A 34 18.23 7.91 -1.94
CA HIS A 34 19.34 7.39 -2.74
C HIS A 34 19.20 7.76 -4.22
N SER A 35 20.30 8.17 -4.85
CA SER A 35 20.33 8.64 -6.25
C SER A 35 20.42 7.50 -7.26
N TYR A 36 19.46 6.57 -7.23
CA TYR A 36 19.43 5.43 -8.13
C TYR A 36 18.04 5.21 -8.76
N GLY A 37 18.01 5.18 -10.08
CA GLY A 37 16.81 4.87 -10.87
C GLY A 37 15.73 5.97 -10.82
N PHE A 38 14.52 5.61 -11.27
CA PHE A 38 13.32 6.43 -11.17
C PHE A 38 12.32 5.71 -10.25
N SER A 39 12.18 6.23 -9.04
CA SER A 39 11.42 5.59 -7.97
C SER A 39 9.92 5.65 -8.20
N LYS A 40 9.21 4.59 -7.81
CA LYS A 40 7.75 4.50 -7.82
C LYS A 40 7.29 4.02 -6.45
N VAL A 41 6.44 4.80 -5.80
CA VAL A 41 5.84 4.45 -4.50
C VAL A 41 4.52 3.72 -4.76
N MET A 42 4.34 2.57 -4.13
CA MET A 42 3.07 1.84 -4.17
C MET A 42 2.04 2.56 -3.29
N SER A 43 0.79 2.60 -3.72
CA SER A 43 -0.32 3.13 -2.92
C SER A 43 -1.47 2.12 -2.94
N SER A 44 -1.65 1.42 -1.84
CA SER A 44 -2.44 0.21 -1.73
C SER A 44 -3.80 0.47 -1.06
N TYR A 45 -4.59 -0.60 -0.99
CA TYR A 45 -5.75 -0.74 -0.12
C TYR A 45 -5.52 -1.92 0.81
N SER A 46 -6.25 -1.97 1.92
CA SER A 46 -6.15 -3.08 2.88
C SER A 46 -6.90 -4.31 2.35
N PHE A 47 -6.27 -5.47 2.43
CA PHE A 47 -6.81 -6.77 2.04
C PHE A 47 -6.44 -7.83 3.07
N SER A 48 -7.26 -8.88 3.18
CA SER A 48 -7.00 -10.05 4.03
C SER A 48 -6.47 -11.24 3.24
N GLY A 49 -6.89 -11.37 1.98
CA GLY A 49 -6.50 -12.43 1.06
C GLY A 49 -5.86 -11.89 -0.23
N PRO A 50 -5.12 -12.73 -0.97
CA PRO A 50 -4.47 -12.32 -2.22
C PRO A 50 -5.49 -11.91 -3.30
N GLU A 51 -6.65 -12.55 -3.31
CA GLU A 51 -7.72 -12.34 -4.30
C GLU A 51 -8.69 -11.22 -3.91
N ASP A 52 -8.49 -10.56 -2.77
CA ASP A 52 -9.40 -9.51 -2.33
C ASP A 52 -9.28 -8.28 -3.25
N GLY A 53 -10.41 -7.92 -3.83
CA GLY A 53 -10.60 -6.69 -4.60
C GLY A 53 -10.49 -5.43 -3.73
N PRO A 54 -10.53 -4.24 -4.35
CA PRO A 54 -10.47 -2.98 -3.62
C PRO A 54 -11.69 -2.77 -2.73
N PRO A 55 -11.64 -1.84 -1.76
CA PRO A 55 -12.81 -1.41 -1.03
C PRO A 55 -13.94 -1.05 -1.99
N HIS A 56 -15.11 -1.66 -1.81
CA HIS A 56 -16.24 -1.49 -2.71
C HIS A 56 -17.55 -1.21 -1.96
N ASN A 57 -18.50 -0.58 -2.66
CA ASN A 57 -19.87 -0.37 -2.20
C ASN A 57 -20.70 -1.65 -2.38
N GLY A 58 -21.95 -1.65 -1.90
CA GLY A 58 -22.84 -2.82 -2.03
C GLY A 58 -23.16 -3.22 -3.48
N ASP A 59 -22.99 -2.29 -4.43
CA ASP A 59 -23.17 -2.50 -5.87
C ASP A 59 -21.88 -2.90 -6.60
N MET A 60 -20.81 -3.23 -5.87
CA MET A 60 -19.47 -3.57 -6.36
C MET A 60 -18.69 -2.42 -7.02
N SER A 61 -19.21 -1.19 -7.03
CA SER A 61 -18.42 -0.02 -7.42
C SER A 61 -17.30 0.24 -6.40
N THR A 62 -16.13 0.70 -6.85
CA THR A 62 -15.01 1.03 -5.97
C THR A 62 -15.37 2.21 -5.05
N LYS A 63 -15.12 2.05 -3.75
CA LYS A 63 -15.34 3.11 -2.75
C LYS A 63 -14.39 4.27 -2.97
N ALA A 64 -14.90 5.48 -2.80
CA ALA A 64 -14.07 6.68 -2.81
C ALA A 64 -13.04 6.67 -1.66
N VAL A 65 -11.87 7.25 -1.93
CA VAL A 65 -10.86 7.52 -0.92
C VAL A 65 -11.35 8.67 -0.04
N SER A 66 -11.42 8.46 1.28
CA SER A 66 -11.68 9.54 2.24
C SER A 66 -10.36 10.03 2.83
N ILE A 67 -10.18 11.34 2.92
CA ILE A 67 -9.01 11.96 3.57
C ILE A 67 -9.44 12.45 4.96
N LYS A 68 -8.74 11.99 5.99
CA LYS A 68 -9.00 12.38 7.38
C LYS A 68 -8.32 13.70 7.70
N GLY A 69 -8.68 14.30 8.84
CA GLY A 69 -8.10 15.57 9.30
C GLY A 69 -6.58 15.52 9.54
N ASP A 70 -6.02 14.33 9.76
CA ASP A 70 -4.58 14.10 9.91
C ASP A 70 -3.84 13.83 8.58
N GLY A 71 -4.54 13.94 7.44
CA GLY A 71 -3.99 13.69 6.11
C GLY A 71 -3.94 12.22 5.69
N THR A 72 -4.23 11.28 6.61
CA THR A 72 -4.28 9.85 6.31
C THR A 72 -5.57 9.49 5.55
N CYS A 73 -5.55 8.34 4.87
CA CYS A 73 -6.72 7.83 4.17
C CYS A 73 -7.64 7.00 5.09
N GLY A 74 -8.92 6.97 4.72
CA GLY A 74 -9.95 6.10 5.29
C GLY A 74 -10.56 5.17 4.24
N ASN A 75 -11.72 4.58 4.56
CA ASN A 75 -12.47 3.67 3.68
C ASN A 75 -11.68 2.42 3.20
N GLY A 76 -10.72 1.94 4.01
CA GLY A 76 -9.89 0.78 3.65
C GLY A 76 -8.73 1.10 2.70
N TRP A 77 -8.53 2.37 2.33
CA TRP A 77 -7.37 2.81 1.55
C TRP A 77 -6.17 3.07 2.46
N VAL A 78 -4.99 2.62 2.04
CA VAL A 78 -3.76 2.69 2.84
C VAL A 78 -3.01 3.99 2.57
N CYS A 79 -2.92 4.37 1.29
CA CYS A 79 -2.31 5.62 0.83
C CYS A 79 -0.89 5.86 1.38
N GLU A 80 0.03 4.94 1.14
CA GLU A 80 1.43 5.02 1.59
C GLU A 80 2.13 6.30 1.09
N HIS A 81 1.67 6.87 -0.03
CA HIS A 81 2.12 8.17 -0.55
C HIS A 81 1.74 9.39 0.32
N ARG A 82 0.93 9.22 1.36
CA ARG A 82 0.47 10.26 2.30
C ARG A 82 0.93 10.03 3.73
N TRP A 83 1.79 9.05 3.95
CA TRP A 83 2.35 8.75 5.27
C TRP A 83 3.40 9.76 5.71
#